data_AF-A0A8S8YHL6-F1
#
_entry.id   AF-A0A8S8YHL6-F1
#
_cell.length_a   1.000
_cell.length_b   1.000
_cell.length_c   1.000
_cell.angle_alpha   90.00
_cell.angle_beta   90.00
_cell.angle_gamma   90.00
#
_symmetry.space_group_name_H-M   'P 1'
#
loop_
_entity.id
_entity.type
_entity.pdbx_description
1 polymer ?
#
loop_
_entity_poly.entity_id
_entity_poly.type
_entity_poly.pdbx_seq_one_letter_code
_entity_poly.pdbx_strand_id
1 'polypeptide(L)'
;MSNPEEFENEVRAVKEAVPEADEAEIVKEFTRYKEEFLVPPKHALRSVIEHFQKEAGMEVGAPKMSTRPAVKSVERFSDLSSDDNNVTIEVEVVTYVPRMQMVRGEEKQIAFGWIEDNPWEEGGERTRWDFKDWGNHAENLTPGSVVRLEGVSVNEWNGKFSLNVNQSSRVAVLRGSERKVVTAPSEPTSIERVLGMDGFATVVARVLSKREMTVNKKDGSGTLEMVKGRLADDTGTIGFACFGTFDHPVGTLLKIEGAAIRRFRDTPELNVGDRTKVEVYHDNAFASLEDLQSSSVLQISQLRDGSADVSITVQLTSWASRTFTGQDGNEKTVGGG
;
A
#
# COMPACT_ATOMS: atom_id res chain seq x y z
N MET A 1 28.22 -37.52 21.88
CA MET A 1 27.05 -38.38 21.67
C MET A 1 25.84 -37.48 21.74
N SER A 2 25.22 -37.20 20.59
CA SER A 2 24.05 -36.33 20.48
C SER A 2 22.89 -36.97 21.23
N ASN A 3 22.21 -36.21 22.09
CA ASN A 3 21.17 -36.75 22.98
C ASN A 3 19.96 -37.17 22.13
N PRO A 4 19.51 -38.45 22.16
CA PRO A 4 18.37 -38.91 21.36
C PRO A 4 17.07 -38.14 21.61
N GLU A 5 16.94 -37.53 22.79
CA GLU A 5 15.79 -36.72 23.20
C GLU A 5 15.71 -35.37 22.47
N GLU A 6 16.78 -34.89 21.83
CA GLU A 6 16.78 -33.57 21.19
C GLU A 6 15.94 -33.54 19.89
N PHE A 7 15.79 -34.68 19.22
CA PHE A 7 15.09 -34.79 17.94
C PHE A 7 13.78 -35.57 18.02
N GLU A 8 13.25 -35.82 19.23
CA GLU A 8 12.12 -36.74 19.44
C GLU A 8 10.86 -36.34 18.62
N ASN A 9 10.59 -35.04 18.52
CA ASN A 9 9.44 -34.54 17.74
C ASN A 9 9.67 -34.67 16.23
N GLU A 10 10.88 -34.39 15.77
CA GLU A 10 11.29 -34.45 14.37
C GLU A 10 11.39 -35.91 13.88
N VAL A 11 11.90 -36.82 14.71
CA VAL A 11 11.95 -38.27 14.45
C VAL A 11 10.54 -38.83 14.33
N ARG A 12 9.62 -38.46 15.24
CA ARG A 12 8.21 -38.86 15.16
C ARG A 12 7.56 -38.42 13.85
N ALA A 13 7.82 -37.19 13.42
CA ALA A 13 7.28 -36.65 12.16
C ALA A 13 7.85 -37.37 10.91
N VAL A 14 9.12 -37.78 10.92
CA VAL A 14 9.70 -38.59 9.83
C VAL A 14 9.11 -40.01 9.84
N LYS A 15 8.94 -40.64 11.00
CA LYS A 15 8.30 -41.96 11.15
C LYS A 15 6.84 -41.96 10.71
N GLU A 16 6.10 -40.86 10.92
CA GLU A 16 4.73 -40.72 10.44
C GLU A 16 4.67 -40.67 8.90
N ALA A 17 5.65 -40.02 8.27
CA ALA A 17 5.75 -39.93 6.81
C ALA A 17 6.37 -41.17 6.16
N VAL A 18 7.29 -41.86 6.86
CA VAL A 18 8.02 -43.04 6.40
C VAL A 18 8.12 -44.04 7.56
N PRO A 19 7.12 -44.92 7.75
CA PRO A 19 7.07 -45.86 8.88
C PRO A 19 8.28 -46.81 8.97
N GLU A 20 8.86 -47.15 7.81
CA GLU A 20 9.97 -48.09 7.66
C GLU A 20 11.36 -47.48 7.93
N ALA A 21 11.47 -46.15 8.11
CA ALA A 21 12.77 -45.49 8.31
C ALA A 21 13.34 -45.80 9.72
N ASP A 22 14.65 -46.04 9.83
CA ASP A 22 15.31 -46.32 11.12
C ASP A 22 15.53 -45.05 11.94
N GLU A 23 15.10 -45.06 13.21
CA GLU A 23 15.19 -43.91 14.11
C GLU A 23 16.65 -43.47 14.35
N ALA A 24 17.58 -44.42 14.40
CA ALA A 24 18.99 -44.12 14.60
C ALA A 24 19.61 -43.37 13.41
N GLU A 25 19.23 -43.74 12.18
CA GLU A 25 19.69 -43.06 10.97
C GLU A 25 18.99 -41.69 10.79
N ILE A 26 17.71 -41.56 11.19
CA ILE A 26 17.02 -40.26 11.21
C ILE A 26 17.73 -39.25 12.12
N VAL A 27 18.07 -39.67 13.35
CA VAL A 27 18.80 -38.82 14.33
C VAL A 27 20.18 -38.40 13.80
N LYS A 28 20.88 -39.31 13.14
CA LYS A 28 22.19 -39.07 12.55
C LYS A 28 22.11 -38.06 11.40
N GLU A 29 21.09 -38.16 10.55
CA GLU A 29 20.88 -37.19 9.47
C GLU A 29 20.53 -35.80 10.01
N PHE A 30 19.66 -35.70 11.03
CA PHE A 30 19.41 -34.41 11.70
C PHE A 30 20.65 -33.83 12.38
N THR A 31 21.48 -34.68 12.99
CA THR A 31 22.76 -34.27 13.57
C THR A 31 23.69 -33.72 12.50
N ARG A 32 23.75 -34.35 11.32
CA ARG A 32 24.52 -33.88 10.18
C ARG A 32 24.07 -32.49 9.70
N TYR A 33 22.77 -32.26 9.54
CA TYR A 33 22.24 -30.94 9.18
C TYR A 33 22.57 -29.86 10.22
N LYS A 34 22.53 -30.23 11.50
CA LYS A 34 22.84 -29.32 12.61
C LYS A 34 24.32 -29.00 12.72
N GLU A 35 25.20 -29.99 12.60
CA GLU A 35 26.64 -29.84 12.85
C GLU A 35 27.42 -29.44 11.59
N GLU A 36 27.10 -30.00 10.42
CA GLU A 36 27.81 -29.72 9.17
C GLU A 36 27.23 -28.50 8.44
N PHE A 37 25.91 -28.35 8.44
CA PHE A 37 25.22 -27.30 7.68
C PHE A 37 24.70 -26.16 8.56
N LEU A 38 24.83 -26.25 9.89
CA LEU A 38 24.32 -25.27 10.86
C LEU A 38 22.82 -24.96 10.67
N VAL A 39 22.06 -25.93 10.13
CA VAL A 39 20.62 -25.81 9.89
C VAL A 39 19.87 -26.35 11.10
N PRO A 40 18.98 -25.55 11.74
CA PRO A 40 18.17 -26.06 12.83
C PRO A 40 17.24 -27.21 12.38
N PRO A 41 16.98 -28.22 13.22
CA PRO A 41 16.25 -29.44 12.85
C PRO A 41 14.88 -29.18 12.23
N LYS A 42 14.15 -28.17 12.72
CA LYS A 42 12.86 -27.74 12.17
C LYS A 42 12.92 -27.32 10.70
N HIS A 43 14.04 -26.74 10.26
CA HIS A 43 14.24 -26.33 8.86
C HIS A 43 14.73 -27.49 7.99
N ALA A 44 15.41 -28.47 8.58
CA ALA A 44 15.89 -29.67 7.89
C ALA A 44 14.82 -30.76 7.72
N LEU A 45 13.73 -30.72 8.51
CA LEU A 45 12.66 -31.75 8.55
C LEU A 45 12.20 -32.21 7.17
N ARG A 46 11.89 -31.27 6.28
CA ARG A 46 11.40 -31.59 4.94
C ARG A 46 12.45 -32.33 4.09
N SER A 47 13.70 -31.88 4.15
CA SER A 47 14.80 -32.49 3.41
C SER A 47 15.13 -33.89 3.93
N VAL A 48 15.02 -34.10 5.24
CA VAL A 48 15.19 -35.42 5.86
C VAL A 48 14.05 -36.37 5.48
N ILE A 49 12.78 -35.90 5.52
CA ILE A 49 11.63 -36.71 5.06
C ILE A 49 11.80 -37.11 3.59
N GLU A 50 12.17 -36.16 2.71
CA GLU A 50 12.39 -36.44 1.28
C GLU A 50 13.54 -37.43 1.04
N HIS A 51 14.59 -37.41 1.87
CA HIS A 51 15.69 -38.37 1.83
C HIS A 51 15.22 -39.79 2.16
N PHE A 52 14.51 -39.98 3.26
CA PHE A 52 14.02 -41.30 3.68
C PHE A 52 12.86 -41.83 2.81
N GLN A 53 12.03 -40.95 2.24
CA GLN A 53 11.02 -41.36 1.25
C GLN A 53 11.68 -41.94 -0.01
N LYS A 54 12.82 -41.37 -0.42
CA LYS A 54 13.59 -41.85 -1.56
C LYS A 54 14.28 -43.19 -1.28
N GLU A 55 14.81 -43.38 -0.08
CA GLU A 55 15.40 -44.68 0.34
C GLU A 55 14.35 -45.79 0.47
N ALA A 56 13.15 -45.46 0.97
CA ALA A 56 12.04 -46.40 1.11
C ALA A 56 11.36 -46.78 -0.22
N GLY A 57 11.85 -46.27 -1.36
CA GLY A 57 11.28 -46.54 -2.67
C GLY A 57 9.86 -46.01 -2.85
N MET A 58 9.42 -45.10 -1.98
CA MET A 58 8.18 -44.36 -2.18
C MET A 58 8.39 -43.42 -3.37
N GLU A 59 7.39 -43.28 -4.24
CA GLU A 59 7.40 -42.22 -5.27
C GLU A 59 7.34 -40.86 -4.56
N VAL A 60 8.48 -40.38 -4.11
CA VAL A 60 8.75 -38.96 -3.97
C VAL A 60 8.61 -38.45 -5.39
N GLY A 61 7.46 -37.82 -5.68
CA GLY A 61 7.30 -37.07 -6.91
C GLY A 61 8.57 -36.27 -7.06
N ALA A 62 9.37 -36.59 -8.09
CA ALA A 62 10.69 -36.02 -8.27
C ALA A 62 10.58 -34.53 -7.95
N PRO A 63 11.56 -33.89 -7.28
CA PRO A 63 11.56 -32.44 -7.33
C PRO A 63 11.40 -32.16 -8.81
N LYS A 64 10.30 -31.49 -9.21
CA LYS A 64 10.25 -30.94 -10.54
C LYS A 64 11.58 -30.23 -10.58
N MET A 65 12.54 -30.75 -11.37
CA MET A 65 13.62 -29.90 -11.81
C MET A 65 12.82 -28.73 -12.31
N SER A 66 12.90 -27.61 -11.61
CA SER A 66 12.40 -26.40 -12.17
C SER A 66 13.28 -26.29 -13.39
N THR A 67 12.78 -26.76 -14.53
CA THR A 67 12.98 -26.05 -15.77
C THR A 67 12.80 -24.62 -15.32
N ARG A 68 13.93 -23.88 -15.24
CA ARG A 68 13.89 -22.46 -14.93
C ARG A 68 12.72 -21.95 -15.77
N PRO A 69 11.67 -21.38 -15.15
CA PRO A 69 10.47 -21.03 -15.89
C PRO A 69 10.93 -20.28 -17.14
N ALA A 70 10.45 -20.67 -18.32
CA ALA A 70 10.94 -20.08 -19.56
C ALA A 70 10.84 -18.55 -19.42
N VAL A 71 11.96 -17.85 -19.60
CA VAL A 71 11.98 -16.39 -19.41
C VAL A 71 11.04 -15.79 -20.44
N LYS A 72 9.95 -15.18 -19.98
CA LYS A 72 9.00 -14.51 -20.85
C LYS A 72 9.38 -13.03 -20.92
N SER A 73 9.94 -12.60 -22.05
CA SER A 73 10.26 -11.20 -22.29
C SER A 73 9.10 -10.54 -23.04
N VAL A 74 8.60 -9.43 -22.52
CA VAL A 74 7.48 -8.67 -23.11
C VAL A 74 7.78 -7.17 -23.09
N GLU A 75 7.08 -6.41 -23.95
CA GLU A 75 7.17 -4.94 -24.00
C GLU A 75 5.93 -4.24 -23.43
N ARG A 76 4.81 -4.96 -23.31
CA ARG A 76 3.54 -4.44 -22.82
C ARG A 76 2.99 -5.30 -21.70
N PHE A 77 2.26 -4.66 -20.79
CA PHE A 77 1.52 -5.36 -19.74
C PHE A 77 0.35 -6.19 -20.31
N SER A 78 -0.19 -5.81 -21.47
CA SER A 78 -1.25 -6.57 -22.15
C SER A 78 -0.83 -7.99 -22.56
N ASP A 79 0.47 -8.24 -22.66
CA ASP A 79 1.03 -9.52 -23.10
C ASP A 79 1.24 -10.49 -21.92
N LEU A 80 0.90 -10.05 -20.70
CA LEU A 80 1.07 -10.78 -19.45
C LEU A 80 -0.25 -11.38 -18.94
N SER A 81 -0.17 -12.56 -18.33
CA SER A 81 -1.26 -13.27 -17.67
C SER A 81 -0.94 -13.56 -16.20
N SER A 82 -1.93 -13.99 -15.42
CA SER A 82 -1.78 -14.26 -13.98
C SER A 82 -0.84 -15.41 -13.66
N ASP A 83 -0.64 -16.34 -14.60
CA ASP A 83 0.25 -17.49 -14.44
C ASP A 83 1.70 -17.20 -14.84
N ASP A 84 1.97 -15.99 -15.35
CA ASP A 84 3.30 -15.62 -15.79
C ASP A 84 4.25 -15.42 -14.60
N ASN A 85 5.26 -16.28 -14.56
CA ASN A 85 6.35 -16.25 -13.61
C ASN A 85 7.66 -16.13 -14.38
N ASN A 86 8.67 -15.48 -13.78
CA ASN A 86 9.98 -15.25 -14.40
C ASN A 86 9.90 -14.37 -15.68
N VAL A 87 9.19 -13.25 -15.56
CA VAL A 87 8.99 -12.26 -16.62
C VAL A 87 10.18 -11.31 -16.72
N THR A 88 10.49 -10.88 -17.94
CA THR A 88 11.35 -9.73 -18.21
C THR A 88 10.56 -8.63 -18.90
N ILE A 89 10.59 -7.41 -18.37
CA ILE A 89 9.88 -6.26 -18.92
C ILE A 89 10.61 -4.95 -18.60
N GLU A 90 10.54 -4.00 -19.52
CA GLU A 90 11.05 -2.64 -19.32
C GLU A 90 9.89 -1.69 -18.98
N VAL A 91 10.05 -0.97 -17.89
CA VAL A 91 8.98 -0.11 -17.33
C VAL A 91 9.56 1.21 -16.84
N GLU A 92 8.73 2.25 -16.85
CA GLU A 92 9.00 3.49 -16.13
C GLU A 92 8.45 3.37 -14.70
N VAL A 93 9.29 3.64 -13.70
CA VAL A 93 8.85 3.69 -12.30
C VAL A 93 8.13 5.02 -12.07
N VAL A 94 6.86 4.99 -11.69
CA VAL A 94 6.08 6.21 -11.42
C VAL A 94 6.16 6.61 -9.94
N THR A 95 6.07 5.63 -9.03
CA THR A 95 6.17 5.84 -7.57
C THR A 95 6.92 4.70 -6.90
N TYR A 96 7.55 4.96 -5.75
CA TYR A 96 8.19 3.96 -4.90
C TYR A 96 8.02 4.37 -3.44
N VAL A 97 7.29 3.57 -2.66
CA VAL A 97 6.92 3.87 -1.27
C VAL A 97 7.34 2.70 -0.38
N PRO A 98 8.44 2.83 0.38
CA PRO A 98 8.87 1.81 1.32
C PRO A 98 7.97 1.79 2.57
N ARG A 99 7.77 0.60 3.14
CA ARG A 99 7.00 0.34 4.37
C ARG A 99 7.62 -0.81 5.16
N MET A 100 7.68 -0.67 6.47
CA MET A 100 7.95 -1.79 7.38
C MET A 100 6.66 -2.59 7.61
N GLN A 101 6.68 -3.89 7.30
CA GLN A 101 5.55 -4.79 7.52
C GLN A 101 6.01 -6.04 8.25
N MET A 102 5.22 -6.48 9.23
CA MET A 102 5.42 -7.75 9.89
C MET A 102 4.92 -8.89 8.99
N VAL A 103 5.83 -9.73 8.51
CA VAL A 103 5.54 -10.86 7.62
C VAL A 103 6.00 -12.13 8.30
N ARG A 104 5.06 -13.02 8.65
CA ARG A 104 5.33 -14.28 9.35
C ARG A 104 6.13 -14.12 10.67
N GLY A 105 5.92 -13.00 11.37
CA GLY A 105 6.58 -12.71 12.64
C GLY A 105 7.89 -11.93 12.53
N GLU A 106 8.42 -11.71 11.33
CA GLU A 106 9.62 -10.89 11.10
C GLU A 106 9.24 -9.51 10.54
N GLU A 107 9.91 -8.46 11.00
CA GLU A 107 9.83 -7.15 10.35
C GLU A 107 10.57 -7.19 9.01
N LYS A 108 9.84 -6.99 7.91
CA LYS A 108 10.41 -6.86 6.57
C LYS A 108 10.07 -5.50 5.99
N GLN A 109 11.08 -4.84 5.45
CA GLN A 109 10.90 -3.68 4.62
C GLN A 109 10.43 -4.14 3.24
N ILE A 110 9.22 -3.76 2.86
CA ILE A 110 8.65 -3.97 1.54
C ILE A 110 8.36 -2.62 0.92
N ALA A 111 8.31 -2.52 -0.40
CA ALA A 111 7.88 -1.30 -1.05
C ALA A 111 6.73 -1.52 -2.01
N PHE A 112 5.93 -0.48 -2.21
CA PHE A 112 4.81 -0.46 -3.13
C PHE A 112 4.97 0.71 -4.08
N GLY A 113 4.49 0.56 -5.30
CA GLY A 113 4.48 1.67 -6.22
C GLY A 113 3.69 1.39 -7.49
N TRP A 114 3.81 2.32 -8.42
CA TRP A 114 3.25 2.23 -9.77
C TRP A 114 4.37 2.18 -10.79
N ILE A 115 4.13 1.40 -11.83
CA ILE A 115 4.98 1.27 -13.00
C ILE A 115 4.12 1.41 -14.25
N GLU A 116 4.72 1.95 -15.31
CA GLU A 116 4.11 2.07 -16.63
C GLU A 116 4.92 1.28 -17.66
N ASP A 117 4.23 0.56 -18.54
CA ASP A 117 4.86 -0.06 -19.69
C ASP A 117 5.17 0.99 -20.78
N ASN A 118 5.81 0.53 -21.86
CA ASN A 118 6.16 1.38 -23.00
C ASN A 118 6.93 2.67 -22.64
N PRO A 119 8.06 2.59 -21.93
CA PRO A 119 8.79 3.77 -21.48
C PRO A 119 9.46 4.58 -22.61
N TRP A 120 9.59 4.00 -23.81
CA TRP A 120 10.38 4.53 -24.92
C TRP A 120 9.58 5.31 -25.98
N GLU A 121 8.29 5.03 -26.15
CA GLU A 121 7.45 5.78 -27.09
C GLU A 121 6.84 7.02 -26.43
N GLU A 122 7.38 8.20 -26.77
CA GLU A 122 6.81 9.48 -26.32
C GLU A 122 5.42 9.70 -26.95
N GLY A 123 4.41 9.88 -26.10
CA GLY A 123 3.01 10.03 -26.52
C GLY A 123 2.30 8.72 -26.90
N GLY A 124 2.97 7.56 -26.74
CA GLY A 124 2.36 6.25 -26.90
C GLY A 124 1.36 5.94 -25.79
N GLU A 125 0.47 4.97 -26.03
CA GLU A 125 -0.42 4.46 -24.99
C GLU A 125 0.41 3.72 -23.94
N ARG A 126 0.17 4.07 -22.67
CA ARG A 126 0.84 3.48 -21.50
C ARG A 126 -0.19 2.89 -20.57
N THR A 127 0.05 1.67 -20.13
CA THR A 127 -0.74 0.98 -19.12
C THR A 127 -0.01 1.10 -17.79
N ARG A 128 -0.75 1.44 -16.72
CA ARG A 128 -0.20 1.54 -15.37
C ARG A 128 -0.61 0.35 -14.52
N TRP A 129 0.37 -0.37 -13.96
CA TRP A 129 0.17 -1.44 -12.99
C TRP A 129 0.74 -1.06 -11.61
N ASP A 130 0.20 -1.68 -10.56
CA ASP A 130 0.86 -1.67 -9.24
C ASP A 130 2.04 -2.65 -9.24
N PHE A 131 3.06 -2.39 -8.42
CA PHE A 131 4.05 -3.40 -8.08
C PHE A 131 4.30 -3.47 -6.57
N LYS A 132 4.84 -4.61 -6.15
CA LYS A 132 5.33 -4.88 -4.80
C LYS A 132 6.79 -5.31 -4.88
N ASP A 133 7.66 -4.60 -4.18
CA ASP A 133 9.06 -4.96 -4.03
C ASP A 133 9.27 -5.65 -2.68
N TRP A 134 9.60 -6.94 -2.75
CA TRP A 134 9.93 -7.82 -1.64
C TRP A 134 11.44 -7.96 -1.45
N GLY A 135 12.25 -7.39 -2.33
CA GLY A 135 13.70 -7.58 -2.39
C GLY A 135 14.55 -6.37 -2.01
N ASN A 136 13.92 -5.28 -1.55
CA ASN A 136 14.61 -4.06 -1.13
C ASN A 136 15.46 -3.43 -2.25
N HIS A 137 14.87 -3.24 -3.43
CA HIS A 137 15.52 -2.67 -4.62
C HIS A 137 15.41 -1.14 -4.70
N ALA A 138 15.32 -0.46 -3.55
CA ALA A 138 15.07 0.98 -3.48
C ALA A 138 16.07 1.83 -4.27
N GLU A 139 17.33 1.40 -4.34
CA GLU A 139 18.39 2.10 -5.08
C GLU A 139 18.16 2.10 -6.59
N ASN A 140 17.53 1.06 -7.13
CA ASN A 140 17.33 0.89 -8.57
C ASN A 140 15.91 1.25 -9.02
N LEU A 141 14.93 1.30 -8.11
CA LEU A 141 13.53 1.61 -8.41
C LEU A 141 13.18 3.06 -8.09
N THR A 142 13.94 4.00 -8.67
CA THR A 142 13.72 5.43 -8.46
C THR A 142 12.57 5.96 -9.32
N PRO A 143 11.57 6.69 -8.77
CA PRO A 143 10.54 7.36 -9.56
C PRO A 143 11.09 8.23 -10.70
N GLY A 144 10.55 8.06 -11.90
CA GLY A 144 10.99 8.64 -13.18
C GLY A 144 12.09 7.86 -13.90
N SER A 145 12.64 6.80 -13.30
CA SER A 145 13.65 5.96 -13.96
C SER A 145 12.99 4.92 -14.87
N VAL A 146 13.68 4.60 -15.97
CA VAL A 146 13.32 3.44 -16.80
C VAL A 146 14.19 2.28 -16.37
N VAL A 147 13.54 1.19 -16.00
CA VAL A 147 14.18 0.00 -15.45
C VAL A 147 13.79 -1.24 -16.25
N ARG A 148 14.74 -2.15 -16.41
CA ARG A 148 14.51 -3.51 -16.87
C ARG A 148 14.35 -4.40 -15.65
N LEU A 149 13.17 -4.97 -15.49
CA LEU A 149 12.86 -5.94 -14.45
C LEU A 149 13.03 -7.34 -15.03
N GLU A 150 13.84 -8.18 -14.39
CA GLU A 150 14.09 -9.57 -14.78
C GLU A 150 13.72 -10.51 -13.63
N GLY A 151 13.01 -11.59 -13.94
CA GLY A 151 12.61 -12.58 -12.95
C GLY A 151 11.51 -12.11 -12.01
N VAL A 152 10.64 -11.22 -12.48
CA VAL A 152 9.43 -10.80 -11.74
C VAL A 152 8.28 -11.78 -11.97
N SER A 153 7.32 -11.80 -11.07
CA SER A 153 6.08 -12.57 -11.26
C SER A 153 4.87 -11.66 -11.35
N VAL A 154 3.89 -12.09 -12.13
CA VAL A 154 2.60 -11.41 -12.22
C VAL A 154 1.73 -11.90 -11.07
N ASN A 155 0.98 -10.98 -10.48
CA ASN A 155 -0.02 -11.29 -9.46
C ASN A 155 -1.33 -10.63 -9.85
N GLU A 156 -2.40 -11.41 -9.85
CA GLU A 156 -3.77 -10.94 -10.10
C GLU A 156 -4.59 -11.03 -8.83
N TRP A 157 -5.29 -9.94 -8.51
CA TRP A 157 -6.26 -9.92 -7.42
C TRP A 157 -7.50 -9.15 -7.85
N ASN A 158 -8.65 -9.82 -7.80
CA ASN A 158 -9.95 -9.23 -8.15
C ASN A 158 -9.95 -8.56 -9.54
N GLY A 159 -9.35 -9.22 -10.54
CA GLY A 159 -9.21 -8.72 -11.91
C GLY A 159 -8.17 -7.60 -12.09
N LYS A 160 -7.43 -7.25 -11.03
CA LYS A 160 -6.36 -6.26 -11.10
C LYS A 160 -4.99 -6.94 -11.09
N PHE A 161 -4.21 -6.67 -12.12
CA PHE A 161 -2.85 -7.16 -12.26
C PHE A 161 -1.82 -6.27 -11.55
N SER A 162 -0.73 -6.90 -11.12
CA SER A 162 0.40 -6.28 -10.44
C SER A 162 1.66 -7.09 -10.65
N LEU A 163 2.84 -6.48 -10.51
CA LEU A 163 4.12 -7.20 -10.51
C LEU A 163 4.67 -7.39 -9.09
N ASN A 164 5.24 -8.56 -8.83
CA ASN A 164 6.06 -8.83 -7.65
C ASN A 164 7.53 -8.84 -8.05
N VAL A 165 8.31 -7.93 -7.49
CA VAL A 165 9.77 -7.90 -7.58
C VAL A 165 10.32 -8.63 -6.34
N ASN A 166 10.86 -9.82 -6.55
CA ASN A 166 11.31 -10.71 -5.47
C ASN A 166 12.79 -10.47 -5.17
N GLN A 167 13.30 -10.98 -4.04
CA GLN A 167 14.75 -10.93 -3.72
C GLN A 167 15.65 -11.51 -4.83
N SER A 168 15.14 -12.46 -5.61
CA SER A 168 15.86 -13.08 -6.74
C SER A 168 15.71 -12.31 -8.05
N SER A 169 14.83 -11.31 -8.11
CA SER A 169 14.64 -10.49 -9.31
C SER A 169 15.83 -9.57 -9.51
N ARG A 170 16.14 -9.26 -10.77
CA ARG A 170 17.20 -8.32 -11.12
C ARG A 170 16.58 -7.05 -11.69
N VAL A 171 17.01 -5.90 -11.17
CA VAL A 171 16.57 -4.58 -11.62
C VAL A 171 17.77 -3.88 -12.25
N ALA A 172 17.72 -3.63 -13.55
CA ALA A 172 18.74 -2.86 -14.25
C ALA A 172 18.19 -1.48 -14.65
N VAL A 173 18.86 -0.41 -14.20
CA VAL A 173 18.47 0.96 -14.56
C VAL A 173 18.95 1.25 -15.99
N LEU A 174 18.02 1.44 -16.91
CA LEU A 174 18.30 1.77 -18.32
C LEU A 174 18.38 3.27 -18.55
N ARG A 175 17.53 4.03 -17.85
CA ARG A 175 17.57 5.49 -17.81
C ARG A 175 17.38 5.96 -16.38
N GLY A 176 18.38 6.63 -15.81
CA GLY A 176 18.26 7.25 -14.51
C GLY A 176 17.20 8.35 -14.50
N SER A 177 16.57 8.55 -13.36
CA SER A 177 15.68 9.69 -13.14
C SER A 177 16.47 10.90 -12.70
N GLU A 178 16.15 12.09 -13.23
CA GLU A 178 16.55 13.36 -12.60
C GLU A 178 15.61 13.75 -11.44
N ARG A 179 14.46 13.07 -11.31
CA ARG A 179 13.53 13.26 -10.19
C ARG A 179 14.02 12.46 -9.00
N LYS A 180 14.40 13.16 -7.92
CA LYS A 180 14.67 12.52 -6.63
C LYS A 180 13.44 11.72 -6.18
N VAL A 181 13.68 10.50 -5.70
CA VAL A 181 12.67 9.65 -5.03
C VAL A 181 11.89 10.51 -4.04
N VAL A 182 10.58 10.69 -4.28
CA VAL A 182 9.69 11.17 -3.23
C VAL A 182 9.39 9.95 -2.36
N THR A 183 10.36 9.56 -1.53
CA THR A 183 10.05 8.81 -0.32
C THR A 183 9.00 9.65 0.39
N ALA A 184 7.88 9.05 0.82
CA ALA A 184 6.94 9.76 1.68
C ALA A 184 7.79 10.41 2.79
N PRO A 185 7.87 11.74 2.86
CA PRO A 185 8.82 12.38 3.76
C PRO A 185 8.46 11.93 5.16
N SER A 186 9.37 11.28 5.90
CA SER A 186 9.10 10.93 7.30
C SER A 186 8.91 12.19 8.16
N GLU A 187 9.48 13.29 7.68
CA GLU A 187 9.37 14.61 8.27
C GLU A 187 8.01 15.26 7.97
N PRO A 188 7.32 15.78 9.00
CA PRO A 188 6.10 16.55 8.81
C PRO A 188 6.31 17.75 7.90
N THR A 189 5.40 17.91 6.95
CA THR A 189 5.31 19.04 6.04
C THR A 189 4.10 19.88 6.43
N SER A 190 4.25 21.20 6.48
CA SER A 190 3.15 22.15 6.72
C SER A 190 2.05 22.01 5.67
N ILE A 191 0.79 22.14 6.08
CA ILE A 191 -0.37 22.04 5.19
C ILE A 191 -0.29 23.04 4.04
N GLU A 192 0.12 24.30 4.28
CA GLU A 192 0.25 25.31 3.22
C GLU A 192 1.11 24.80 2.06
N ARG A 193 2.25 24.17 2.39
CA ARG A 193 3.15 23.58 1.40
C ARG A 193 2.52 22.38 0.71
N VAL A 194 1.80 21.52 1.44
CA VAL A 194 1.10 20.36 0.88
C VAL A 194 0.05 20.77 -0.17
N LEU A 195 -0.61 21.92 -0.01
CA LEU A 195 -1.60 22.42 -0.97
C LEU A 195 -1.01 22.65 -2.38
N GLY A 196 0.29 22.96 -2.47
CA GLY A 196 1.02 23.18 -3.71
C GLY A 196 1.86 21.99 -4.19
N MET A 197 1.87 20.88 -3.45
CA MET A 197 2.61 19.67 -3.78
C MET A 197 1.72 18.65 -4.50
N ASP A 198 2.36 17.69 -5.16
CA ASP A 198 1.76 16.45 -5.63
C ASP A 198 2.53 15.26 -5.05
N GLY A 199 1.96 14.05 -5.11
CA GLY A 199 2.60 12.83 -4.59
C GLY A 199 2.13 12.48 -3.19
N PHE A 200 3.06 12.37 -2.24
CA PHE A 200 2.78 11.94 -0.86
C PHE A 200 3.25 12.99 0.14
N ALA A 201 2.52 13.12 1.25
CA ALA A 201 2.88 13.98 2.35
C ALA A 201 2.77 13.25 3.69
N THR A 202 3.58 13.73 4.63
CA THR A 202 3.39 13.47 6.05
C THR A 202 3.00 14.77 6.71
N VAL A 203 1.91 14.78 7.46
CA VAL A 203 1.40 15.98 8.13
C VAL A 203 1.17 15.69 9.61
N VAL A 204 1.42 16.68 10.45
CA VAL A 204 0.93 16.70 11.83
C VAL A 204 -0.17 17.73 11.89
N ALA A 205 -1.39 17.28 12.13
CA ALA A 205 -2.57 18.14 12.03
C ALA A 205 -3.66 17.71 13.01
N ARG A 206 -4.46 18.69 13.44
CA ARG A 206 -5.61 18.47 14.30
C ARG A 206 -6.86 18.25 13.47
N VAL A 207 -7.68 17.27 13.86
CA VAL A 207 -8.97 17.00 13.20
C VAL A 207 -9.95 18.13 13.53
N LEU A 208 -10.36 18.91 12.53
CA LEU A 208 -11.36 19.97 12.69
C LEU A 208 -12.79 19.48 12.53
N SER A 209 -13.00 18.54 11.61
CA SER A 209 -14.30 17.95 11.32
C SER A 209 -14.15 16.55 10.77
N LYS A 210 -15.16 15.71 11.01
CA LYS A 210 -15.30 14.40 10.39
C LYS A 210 -16.78 14.13 10.09
N ARG A 211 -17.05 13.45 8.99
CA ARG A 211 -18.36 12.98 8.59
C ARG A 211 -18.25 11.64 7.87
N GLU A 212 -19.07 10.70 8.27
CA GLU A 212 -19.24 9.44 7.54
C GLU A 212 -20.05 9.70 6.28
N MET A 213 -19.67 9.06 5.17
CA MET A 213 -20.30 9.20 3.89
C MET A 213 -20.27 7.89 3.13
N THR A 214 -21.36 7.60 2.42
CA THR A 214 -21.45 6.46 1.53
C THR A 214 -21.43 6.95 0.08
N VAL A 215 -20.53 6.40 -0.74
CA VAL A 215 -20.39 6.77 -2.16
C VAL A 215 -20.66 5.57 -3.04
N ASN A 216 -21.46 5.75 -4.08
CA ASN A 216 -21.69 4.70 -5.06
C ASN A 216 -20.44 4.50 -5.91
N LYS A 217 -20.00 3.26 -6.06
CA LYS A 217 -18.88 2.94 -6.95
C LYS A 217 -19.31 3.18 -8.40
N LYS A 218 -18.37 3.68 -9.21
CA LYS A 218 -18.63 4.00 -10.64
C LYS A 218 -19.00 2.76 -11.48
N ASP A 219 -18.60 1.58 -11.04
CA ASP A 219 -18.85 0.29 -11.69
C ASP A 219 -20.23 -0.32 -11.33
N GLY A 220 -21.02 0.35 -10.47
CA GLY A 220 -22.30 -0.17 -10.00
C GLY A 220 -22.19 -1.37 -9.05
N SER A 221 -20.99 -1.76 -8.62
CA SER A 221 -20.75 -2.93 -7.76
C SER A 221 -21.08 -2.71 -6.27
N GLY A 222 -21.76 -1.60 -5.96
CA GLY A 222 -22.28 -1.29 -4.63
C GLY A 222 -21.82 0.06 -4.08
N THR A 223 -21.97 0.20 -2.77
CA THR A 223 -21.61 1.37 -1.99
C THR A 223 -20.22 1.21 -1.36
N LEU A 224 -19.49 2.30 -1.24
CA LEU A 224 -18.24 2.40 -0.50
C LEU A 224 -18.44 3.36 0.67
N GLU A 225 -18.24 2.85 1.88
CA GLU A 225 -18.20 3.69 3.07
C GLU A 225 -16.85 4.38 3.16
N MET A 226 -16.88 5.68 3.48
CA MET A 226 -15.70 6.49 3.67
C MET A 226 -15.95 7.55 4.72
N VAL A 227 -14.87 8.05 5.32
CA VAL A 227 -14.93 9.22 6.21
C VAL A 227 -14.29 10.39 5.49
N LYS A 228 -14.99 11.52 5.42
CA LYS A 228 -14.43 12.79 4.96
C LYS A 228 -14.32 13.76 6.11
N GLY A 229 -13.42 14.72 6.00
CA GLY A 229 -13.30 15.76 7.00
C GLY A 229 -12.21 16.76 6.69
N ARG A 230 -11.85 17.55 7.70
CA ARG A 230 -10.76 18.53 7.62
C ARG A 230 -9.72 18.35 8.70
N LEU A 231 -8.49 18.65 8.29
CA LEU A 231 -7.30 18.72 9.11
C LEU A 231 -6.76 20.15 9.07
N ALA A 232 -6.18 20.59 10.18
CA ALA A 232 -5.55 21.90 10.26
C ALA A 232 -4.26 21.89 11.07
N ASP A 233 -3.36 22.79 10.68
CA ASP A 233 -2.17 23.21 11.40
C ASP A 233 -2.14 24.74 11.44
N ASP A 234 -1.06 25.31 11.97
CA ASP A 234 -0.85 26.76 12.06
C ASP A 234 -0.71 27.45 10.68
N THR A 235 -0.45 26.69 9.62
CA THR A 235 -0.27 27.21 8.26
C THR A 235 -1.54 27.15 7.40
N GLY A 236 -2.50 26.30 7.73
CA GLY A 236 -3.78 26.27 7.01
C GLY A 236 -4.63 25.02 7.22
N THR A 237 -5.53 24.76 6.26
CA THR A 237 -6.46 23.62 6.29
C THR A 237 -6.40 22.79 5.02
N ILE A 238 -6.60 21.48 5.16
CA ILE A 238 -6.73 20.55 4.05
C ILE A 238 -7.85 19.55 4.29
N GLY A 239 -8.56 19.19 3.23
CA GLY A 239 -9.54 18.10 3.28
C GLY A 239 -8.85 16.74 3.35
N PHE A 240 -9.54 15.74 3.90
CA PHE A 240 -9.12 14.35 3.77
C PHE A 240 -10.28 13.43 3.40
N ALA A 241 -9.95 12.36 2.67
CA ALA A 241 -10.81 11.21 2.43
C ALA A 241 -10.15 9.96 2.98
N CYS A 242 -10.81 9.31 3.94
CA CYS A 242 -10.40 8.03 4.49
C CYS A 242 -11.26 6.90 3.89
N PHE A 243 -10.62 5.96 3.20
CA PHE A 243 -11.28 4.81 2.56
C PHE A 243 -11.28 3.55 3.46
N GLY A 244 -11.29 3.76 4.77
CA GLY A 244 -11.29 2.70 5.79
C GLY A 244 -11.78 3.23 7.13
N THR A 245 -11.44 2.54 8.22
CA THR A 245 -11.82 2.96 9.57
C THR A 245 -11.03 4.21 10.00
N PHE A 246 -11.74 5.24 10.45
CA PHE A 246 -11.15 6.47 11.01
C PHE A 246 -11.73 6.75 12.39
N ASP A 247 -11.17 6.09 13.42
CA ASP A 247 -11.63 6.22 14.80
C ASP A 247 -10.84 7.27 15.59
N HIS A 248 -10.84 8.50 15.06
CA HIS A 248 -10.24 9.65 15.73
C HIS A 248 -11.31 10.74 15.89
N PRO A 249 -11.62 11.19 17.13
CA PRO A 249 -12.59 12.25 17.34
C PRO A 249 -12.05 13.62 16.89
N VAL A 250 -12.97 14.56 16.66
CA VAL A 250 -12.63 15.97 16.42
C VAL A 250 -11.80 16.51 17.59
N GLY A 251 -10.78 17.32 17.28
CA GLY A 251 -9.81 17.83 18.25
C GLY A 251 -8.56 16.97 18.45
N THR A 252 -8.57 15.71 17.99
CA THR A 252 -7.39 14.82 18.09
C THR A 252 -6.25 15.35 17.22
N LEU A 253 -5.05 15.41 17.78
CA LEU A 253 -3.82 15.70 17.05
C LEU A 253 -3.26 14.40 16.48
N LEU A 254 -3.06 14.36 15.16
CA LEU A 254 -2.63 13.16 14.44
C LEU A 254 -1.35 13.43 13.66
N LYS A 255 -0.46 12.44 13.64
CA LYS A 255 0.59 12.31 12.63
C LYS A 255 0.07 11.36 11.56
N ILE A 256 -0.08 11.89 10.34
CA ILE A 256 -0.56 11.14 9.18
C ILE A 256 0.61 11.04 8.21
N GLU A 257 1.18 9.85 8.07
CA GLU A 257 2.39 9.59 7.30
C GLU A 257 2.08 8.85 6.00
N GLY A 258 2.63 9.33 4.89
CA GLY A 258 2.43 8.73 3.56
C GLY A 258 1.01 8.88 3.00
N ALA A 259 0.31 9.96 3.35
CA ALA A 259 -0.98 10.26 2.73
C ALA A 259 -0.77 10.73 1.29
N ALA A 260 -1.51 10.14 0.35
CA ALA A 260 -1.44 10.54 -1.05
C ALA A 260 -2.20 11.86 -1.25
N ILE A 261 -1.57 12.84 -1.90
CA ILE A 261 -2.21 14.10 -2.28
C ILE A 261 -2.98 13.84 -3.57
N ARG A 262 -4.31 13.99 -3.52
CA ARG A 262 -5.17 13.93 -4.71
C ARG A 262 -5.88 15.25 -4.91
N ARG A 263 -6.06 15.63 -6.17
CA ARG A 263 -6.85 16.82 -6.53
C ARG A 263 -8.21 16.39 -7.05
N PHE A 264 -9.25 16.89 -6.43
CA PHE A 264 -10.62 16.75 -6.91
C PHE A 264 -11.16 18.14 -7.24
N ARG A 265 -11.47 18.37 -8.52
CA ARG A 265 -11.91 19.69 -9.04
C ARG A 265 -10.96 20.81 -8.58
N ASP A 266 -9.66 20.60 -8.82
CA ASP A 266 -8.56 21.49 -8.43
C ASP A 266 -8.39 21.76 -6.92
N THR A 267 -9.17 21.08 -6.06
CA THR A 267 -9.02 21.14 -4.60
C THR A 267 -8.15 19.97 -4.13
N PRO A 268 -6.96 20.21 -3.55
CA PRO A 268 -6.12 19.16 -2.98
C PRO A 268 -6.74 18.56 -1.71
N GLU A 269 -6.65 17.24 -1.59
CA GLU A 269 -7.19 16.42 -0.52
C GLU A 269 -6.18 15.33 -0.16
N LEU A 270 -6.04 15.03 1.14
CA LEU A 270 -5.25 13.91 1.62
C LEU A 270 -6.08 12.62 1.57
N ASN A 271 -5.61 11.66 0.79
CA ASN A 271 -6.19 10.33 0.78
C ASN A 271 -5.52 9.46 1.85
N VAL A 272 -6.32 9.08 2.84
CA VAL A 272 -5.96 8.15 3.92
C VAL A 272 -6.53 6.78 3.56
N GLY A 273 -5.69 5.76 3.52
CA GLY A 273 -6.14 4.39 3.27
C GLY A 273 -5.11 3.38 3.75
N ASP A 274 -5.13 2.16 3.20
CA ASP A 274 -4.28 1.04 3.63
C ASP A 274 -2.76 1.34 3.60
N ARG A 275 -2.35 2.34 2.82
CA ARG A 275 -0.97 2.78 2.62
C ARG A 275 -0.56 3.96 3.51
N THR A 276 -1.46 4.49 4.32
CA THR A 276 -1.23 5.66 5.19
C THR A 276 -1.13 5.21 6.64
N LYS A 277 -0.13 5.68 7.36
CA LYS A 277 0.02 5.43 8.80
C LYS A 277 -0.58 6.61 9.55
N VAL A 278 -1.56 6.37 10.41
CA VAL A 278 -2.20 7.40 11.24
C VAL A 278 -1.94 7.07 12.70
N GLU A 279 -1.31 7.99 13.42
CA GLU A 279 -0.97 7.83 14.83
C GLU A 279 -1.39 9.06 15.62
N VAL A 280 -1.85 8.87 16.86
CA VAL A 280 -2.10 9.99 17.78
C VAL A 280 -0.76 10.63 18.12
N TYR A 281 -0.68 11.94 17.91
CA TYR A 281 0.52 12.72 18.16
C TYR A 281 0.34 13.61 19.38
N HIS A 282 1.39 13.74 20.17
CA HIS A 282 1.35 14.47 21.43
C HIS A 282 2.30 15.65 21.35
N ASP A 283 1.72 16.85 21.25
CA ASP A 283 2.45 18.11 21.30
C ASP A 283 1.56 19.16 21.97
N ASN A 284 1.95 19.59 23.17
CA ASN A 284 1.21 20.57 23.95
C ASN A 284 1.41 22.00 23.43
N ALA A 285 2.43 22.24 22.61
CA ALA A 285 2.64 23.53 21.97
C ALA A 285 1.79 23.70 20.69
N PHE A 286 1.21 22.60 20.18
CA PHE A 286 0.38 22.64 18.99
C PHE A 286 -0.93 23.39 19.26
N ALA A 287 -1.34 24.25 18.32
CA ALA A 287 -2.53 25.08 18.43
C ALA A 287 -3.79 24.28 18.82
N SER A 288 -4.64 24.91 19.64
CA SER A 288 -5.88 24.28 20.13
C SER A 288 -6.91 24.09 19.01
N LEU A 289 -7.96 23.31 19.29
CA LEU A 289 -9.07 23.18 18.34
C LEU A 289 -9.75 24.55 18.11
N GLU A 290 -9.97 25.33 19.18
CA GLU A 290 -10.62 26.64 19.08
C GLU A 290 -9.79 27.63 18.26
N ASP A 291 -8.47 27.68 18.48
CA ASP A 291 -7.56 28.58 17.74
C ASP A 291 -7.57 28.24 16.25
N LEU A 292 -7.45 26.95 15.92
CA LEU A 292 -7.44 26.49 14.54
C LEU A 292 -8.78 26.70 13.86
N GLN A 293 -9.91 26.47 14.54
CA GLN A 293 -11.24 26.75 13.97
C GLN A 293 -11.42 28.23 13.65
N SER A 294 -10.93 29.10 14.53
CA SER A 294 -11.03 30.55 14.37
C SER A 294 -10.18 31.05 13.20
N SER A 295 -8.96 30.53 13.02
CA SER A 295 -8.09 30.88 11.90
C SER A 295 -8.51 30.26 10.57
N SER A 296 -9.34 29.21 10.60
CA SER A 296 -9.79 28.46 9.42
C SER A 296 -11.03 29.03 8.72
N VAL A 297 -11.57 30.17 9.20
CA VAL A 297 -12.74 30.81 8.60
C VAL A 297 -12.36 31.45 7.26
N LEU A 298 -13.07 31.05 6.21
CA LEU A 298 -12.87 31.56 4.86
C LEU A 298 -13.79 32.74 4.55
N GLN A 299 -13.33 33.61 3.65
CA GLN A 299 -14.15 34.61 2.98
C GLN A 299 -14.84 34.01 1.75
N ILE A 300 -15.97 34.60 1.33
CA ILE A 300 -16.69 34.16 0.12
C ILE A 300 -15.77 34.12 -1.11
N SER A 301 -14.87 35.10 -1.25
CA SER A 301 -13.92 35.19 -2.36
C SER A 301 -12.86 34.06 -2.38
N GLN A 302 -12.69 33.34 -1.27
CA GLN A 302 -11.73 32.25 -1.15
C GLN A 302 -12.36 30.87 -1.45
N LEU A 303 -13.69 30.82 -1.63
CA LEU A 303 -14.38 29.59 -1.99
C LEU A 303 -14.01 29.18 -3.42
N ARG A 304 -13.63 27.92 -3.57
CA ARG A 304 -13.35 27.25 -4.85
C ARG A 304 -14.38 26.16 -5.11
N ASP A 305 -14.54 25.75 -6.36
CA ASP A 305 -15.30 24.53 -6.66
C ASP A 305 -14.72 23.35 -5.88
N GLY A 306 -15.59 22.58 -5.22
CA GLY A 306 -15.18 21.51 -4.31
C GLY A 306 -14.88 21.94 -2.87
N SER A 307 -15.02 23.24 -2.51
CA SER A 307 -14.95 23.68 -1.11
C SER A 307 -16.03 22.98 -0.29
N ALA A 308 -15.61 22.04 0.55
CA ALA A 308 -16.47 21.30 1.46
C ALA A 308 -15.97 21.45 2.89
N ASP A 309 -16.89 21.30 3.85
CA ASP A 309 -16.59 21.32 5.28
C ASP A 309 -15.86 22.62 5.72
N VAL A 310 -16.21 23.75 5.10
CA VAL A 310 -15.68 25.10 5.37
C VAL A 310 -16.56 25.88 6.34
N SER A 311 -15.93 26.74 7.15
CA SER A 311 -16.62 27.77 7.93
C SER A 311 -16.47 29.12 7.24
N ILE A 312 -17.57 29.85 7.08
CA ILE A 312 -17.57 31.21 6.53
C ILE A 312 -18.47 32.10 7.38
N THR A 313 -18.15 33.39 7.43
CA THR A 313 -19.05 34.41 7.99
C THR A 313 -19.56 35.27 6.86
N VAL A 314 -20.89 35.37 6.73
CA VAL A 314 -21.55 36.13 5.67
C VAL A 314 -22.52 37.14 6.24
N GLN A 315 -22.69 38.26 5.55
CA GLN A 315 -23.78 39.20 5.81
C GLN A 315 -24.90 38.95 4.80
N LEU A 316 -26.10 38.65 5.30
CA LEU A 316 -27.30 38.57 4.48
C LEU A 316 -27.72 39.99 4.07
N THR A 317 -27.76 40.26 2.76
CA THR A 317 -28.17 41.56 2.20
C THR A 317 -29.67 41.62 1.94
N SER A 318 -30.25 40.53 1.46
CA SER A 318 -31.66 40.38 1.10
C SER A 318 -32.13 38.98 1.48
N TRP A 319 -33.37 38.88 1.93
CA TRP A 319 -34.04 37.59 2.19
C TRP A 319 -35.52 37.73 1.87
N ALA A 320 -35.98 37.09 0.80
CA ALA A 320 -37.39 37.04 0.44
C ALA A 320 -37.93 35.62 0.62
N SER A 321 -39.20 35.49 0.94
CA SER A 321 -39.89 34.20 1.00
C SER A 321 -40.91 34.13 -0.12
N ARG A 322 -40.94 33.00 -0.83
CA ARG A 322 -42.02 32.69 -1.77
C ARG A 322 -42.73 31.41 -1.35
N THR A 323 -44.05 31.42 -1.46
CA THR A 323 -44.90 30.26 -1.24
C THR A 323 -45.23 29.62 -2.58
N PHE A 324 -45.20 28.30 -2.65
CA PHE A 324 -45.62 27.53 -3.83
C PHE A 324 -46.32 26.25 -3.39
N THR A 325 -47.24 25.75 -4.21
CA THR A 325 -47.92 24.48 -3.95
C THR A 325 -47.13 23.33 -4.57
N GLY A 326 -46.78 22.34 -3.76
CA GLY A 326 -46.08 21.13 -4.22
C GLY A 326 -46.99 20.21 -5.03
N GLN A 327 -46.41 19.20 -5.69
CA GLN A 327 -47.16 18.16 -6.43
C GLN A 327 -48.13 17.37 -5.52
N ASP A 328 -47.89 17.38 -4.21
CA ASP A 328 -48.72 16.82 -3.15
C ASP A 328 -49.91 17.73 -2.76
N GLY A 329 -50.08 18.90 -3.37
CA GLY A 329 -51.16 19.85 -3.08
C GLY A 329 -50.92 20.71 -1.83
N ASN A 330 -49.82 20.48 -1.11
CA ASN A 330 -49.46 21.23 0.10
C ASN A 330 -48.69 22.52 -0.24
N GLU A 331 -49.01 23.63 0.42
CA GLU A 331 -48.21 24.85 0.34
C GLU A 331 -46.88 24.69 1.07
N LYS A 332 -45.79 25.08 0.39
CA LYS A 332 -44.42 25.09 0.91
C LYS A 332 -43.85 26.49 0.73
N THR A 333 -43.09 26.94 1.72
CA THR A 333 -42.39 28.23 1.67
C THR A 333 -40.91 27.98 1.45
N VAL A 334 -40.31 28.67 0.49
CA VAL A 334 -38.86 28.71 0.26
C VAL A 334 -38.37 30.14 0.45
N GLY A 335 -37.38 30.30 1.32
CA GLY A 335 -36.62 31.54 1.48
C GLY A 335 -35.44 31.59 0.52
N GLY A 336 -35.23 32.74 -0.12
CA GLY A 336 -34.10 33.03 -1.00
C GLY A 336 -34.03 34.53 -1.29
N GLY A 337 -32.84 35.06 -1.52
CA GLY A 337 -32.61 36.49 -1.70
C GLY A 337 -31.36 36.80 -2.47
#